data_AF-A0A532TDP1-F1
#
_entry.id   AF-A0A532TDP1-F1
#
_cell.length_a   1.000
_cell.length_b   1.000
_cell.length_c   1.000
_cell.angle_alpha   90.00
_cell.angle_beta   90.00
_cell.angle_gamma   90.00
#
_symmetry.space_group_name_H-M   'P 1'
#
loop_
_entity.id
_entity.type
_entity.pdbx_description
1 polymer ?
#
loop_
_entity_poly.entity_id
_entity_poly.type
_entity_poly.pdbx_seq_one_letter_code
_entity_poly.pdbx_strand_id
1 'polypeptide(L)'
;MDKWLDDKDTVEEKKVREDIYAKLSKEERKDLKLQNIRKIVQKNINASNKNDKRTDFLNSVIEFKDWLINRSYLKGDLERIETWVANLYLILTASLEQQKETSGEFGKNFLINNYKSIPVNFLDEKTRIALNKKLKNTTRTNSDNYYLRKLKNLVKEKLKEAEYYEILREILDS
;
A
#
# COMPACT_ATOMS: atom_id res chain seq x y z
N MET A 1 41.16 10.02 -11.53
CA MET A 1 39.71 10.10 -11.25
C MET A 1 39.34 8.80 -10.55
N ASP A 2 38.82 8.75 -9.34
CA ASP A 2 38.21 9.80 -8.54
C ASP A 2 38.58 9.63 -7.07
N LYS A 3 38.95 10.75 -6.46
CA LYS A 3 39.51 10.91 -5.12
C LYS A 3 38.45 11.63 -4.29
N TRP A 4 37.35 10.97 -3.96
CA TRP A 4 36.27 11.61 -3.19
C TRP A 4 35.62 10.63 -2.22
N LEU A 5 35.49 11.14 -0.98
CA LEU A 5 34.93 10.55 0.24
C LEU A 5 35.92 9.83 1.16
N ASP A 6 37.02 10.52 1.49
CA ASP A 6 37.71 10.28 2.76
C ASP A 6 36.97 11.07 3.85
N ASP A 7 36.26 10.33 4.71
CA ASP A 7 35.38 10.74 5.81
C ASP A 7 36.11 11.57 6.89
N LYS A 8 36.47 12.83 6.59
CA LYS A 8 36.87 13.81 7.62
C LYS A 8 35.74 14.78 7.97
N ASP A 9 34.88 15.12 7.02
CA ASP A 9 33.76 16.06 7.24
C ASP A 9 32.63 15.45 8.09
N THR A 10 32.42 14.13 8.05
CA THR A 10 31.35 13.45 8.79
C THR A 10 31.61 13.31 10.29
N VAL A 11 32.86 13.34 10.73
CA VAL A 11 33.25 13.24 12.15
C VAL A 11 33.21 14.61 12.83
N GLU A 12 33.62 15.66 12.11
CA GLU A 12 33.60 17.04 12.63
C GLU A 12 32.17 17.58 12.73
N GLU A 13 31.28 17.31 11.77
CA GLU A 13 29.87 17.70 11.87
C GLU A 13 29.14 17.01 13.03
N LYS A 14 29.47 15.74 13.34
CA LYS A 14 28.92 15.03 14.50
C LYS A 14 29.39 15.66 15.81
N LYS A 15 30.68 16.00 15.92
CA LYS A 15 31.22 16.71 17.11
C LYS A 15 30.59 18.09 17.29
N VAL A 16 30.40 18.84 16.21
CA VAL A 16 29.75 20.16 16.26
C VAL A 16 28.28 20.03 16.70
N ARG A 17 27.54 19.04 16.21
CA ARG A 17 26.16 18.78 16.67
C ARG A 17 26.11 18.39 18.14
N GLU A 18 27.03 17.54 18.60
CA GLU A 18 27.13 17.12 20.01
C GLU A 18 27.53 18.29 20.92
N ASP A 19 28.45 19.16 20.49
CA ASP A 19 28.85 20.37 21.22
C ASP A 19 27.73 21.41 21.27
N ILE A 20 26.96 21.57 20.20
CA ILE A 20 25.77 22.44 20.17
C ILE A 20 24.70 21.88 21.11
N TYR A 21 24.46 20.56 21.09
CA TYR A 21 23.53 19.89 22.02
C TYR A 21 24.02 20.00 23.47
N ALA A 22 25.32 19.96 23.70
CA ALA A 22 25.95 20.13 25.01
C ALA A 22 25.78 21.56 25.56
N LYS A 23 25.85 22.58 24.69
CA LYS A 23 25.68 23.99 25.04
C LYS A 23 24.23 24.44 25.24
N LEU A 24 23.25 23.70 24.74
CA LEU A 24 21.83 23.97 24.97
C LEU A 24 21.45 23.75 26.44
N SER A 25 20.72 24.71 27.01
CA SER A 25 20.22 24.65 28.38
C SER A 25 19.24 23.48 28.57
N LYS A 26 19.03 23.05 29.82
CA LYS A 26 18.15 21.90 30.13
C LYS A 26 16.70 22.12 29.65
N GLU A 27 16.28 23.36 29.48
CA GLU A 27 14.93 23.73 29.03
C GLU A 27 14.80 23.61 27.51
N GLU A 28 15.78 24.11 26.75
CA GLU A 28 15.79 24.02 25.29
C GLU A 28 15.93 22.57 24.80
N ARG A 29 16.65 21.72 25.55
CA ARG A 29 16.70 20.28 25.28
C ARG A 29 15.36 19.57 25.49
N LYS A 30 14.55 20.04 26.44
CA LYS A 30 13.20 19.48 26.68
C LYS A 30 12.25 19.91 25.57
N ASP A 31 12.34 21.16 25.12
CA ASP A 31 11.55 21.67 24.01
C ASP A 31 11.88 20.99 22.68
N LEU A 32 13.16 20.72 22.38
CA LEU A 32 13.54 19.94 21.20
C LEU A 32 13.02 18.50 21.25
N LYS A 33 13.01 17.88 22.44
CA LYS A 33 12.38 16.56 22.63
C LYS A 33 10.87 16.62 22.42
N LEU A 34 10.19 17.63 22.97
CA LEU A 34 8.76 17.85 22.79
C LEU A 34 8.40 18.11 21.31
N GLN A 35 9.20 18.90 20.59
CA GLN A 35 9.01 19.14 19.16
C GLN A 35 9.25 17.88 18.32
N ASN A 36 10.24 17.06 18.66
CA ASN A 36 10.46 15.78 17.99
C ASN A 36 9.33 14.79 18.25
N ILE A 37 8.81 14.73 19.49
CA ILE A 37 7.65 13.91 19.83
C ILE A 37 6.41 14.42 19.06
N ARG A 38 6.18 15.74 18.99
CA ARG A 38 5.08 16.31 18.18
C ARG A 38 5.23 15.98 16.70
N LYS A 39 6.44 16.05 16.12
CA LYS A 39 6.69 15.66 14.72
C LYS A 39 6.44 14.17 14.47
N ILE A 40 6.81 13.30 15.41
CA ILE A 40 6.55 11.85 15.32
C ILE A 40 5.04 11.56 15.42
N VAL A 41 4.33 12.24 16.34
CA VAL A 41 2.87 12.11 16.49
C VAL A 41 2.16 12.63 15.23
N GLN A 42 2.56 13.79 14.69
CA GLN A 42 1.99 14.33 13.45
C GLN A 42 2.25 13.40 12.24
N LYS A 43 3.44 12.79 12.17
CA LYS A 43 3.79 11.81 11.13
C LYS A 43 2.98 10.51 11.24
N ASN A 44 2.64 10.09 12.45
CA ASN A 44 1.74 8.94 12.69
C ASN A 44 0.28 9.25 12.36
N ILE A 45 -0.18 10.48 12.60
CA ILE A 45 -1.52 10.93 12.20
C ILE A 45 -1.63 10.95 10.67
N ASN A 46 -0.61 11.45 9.98
CA ASN A 46 -0.59 11.51 8.51
C ASN A 46 -0.39 10.13 7.84
N ALA A 47 0.12 9.13 8.57
CA ALA A 47 0.22 7.74 8.10
C ALA A 47 -1.10 6.95 8.23
N SER A 48 -2.13 7.51 8.89
CA SER A 48 -3.41 6.85 9.15
C SER A 48 -4.36 6.80 7.96
N ASN A 49 -4.09 7.54 6.87
CA ASN A 49 -4.99 7.62 5.71
C ASN A 49 -5.21 6.29 4.94
N LYS A 50 -4.52 5.20 5.30
CA LYS A 50 -4.81 3.84 4.80
C LYS A 50 -5.82 3.05 5.63
N ASN A 51 -6.15 3.50 6.85
CA ASN A 51 -7.14 2.86 7.73
C ASN A 51 -8.52 3.55 7.75
N ASP A 52 -8.63 4.76 7.20
CA ASP A 52 -9.85 5.59 7.28
C ASP A 52 -11.12 4.84 6.88
N LYS A 53 -11.13 4.12 5.75
CA LYS A 53 -12.36 3.44 5.29
C LYS A 53 -12.88 2.37 6.26
N ARG A 54 -11.99 1.70 6.99
CA ARG A 54 -12.37 0.65 7.93
C ARG A 54 -12.83 1.26 9.25
N THR A 55 -12.17 2.32 9.71
CA THR A 55 -12.58 3.07 10.90
C THR A 55 -13.89 3.81 10.66
N ASP A 56 -14.10 4.39 9.49
CA ASP A 56 -15.33 5.08 9.09
C ASP A 56 -16.53 4.14 9.05
N PHE A 57 -16.35 2.92 8.52
CA PHE A 57 -17.39 1.90 8.52
C PHE A 57 -17.74 1.45 9.94
N LEU A 58 -16.74 1.17 10.78
CA LEU A 58 -16.99 0.78 12.17
C LEU A 58 -17.69 1.90 12.96
N ASN A 59 -17.32 3.15 12.74
CA ASN A 59 -18.00 4.31 13.31
C ASN A 59 -19.44 4.40 12.83
N SER A 60 -19.70 4.20 11.54
CA SER A 60 -21.07 4.18 10.97
C SER A 60 -21.94 3.06 11.56
N VAL A 61 -21.35 1.88 11.82
CA VAL A 61 -22.05 0.75 12.46
C VAL A 61 -22.38 1.06 13.92
N ILE A 62 -21.48 1.73 14.64
CA ILE A 62 -21.71 2.15 16.02
C ILE A 62 -22.82 3.23 16.06
N GLU A 63 -22.76 4.22 15.17
CA GLU A 63 -23.81 5.25 15.05
C GLU A 63 -25.18 4.63 14.72
N PHE A 64 -25.22 3.64 13.82
CA PHE A 64 -26.45 2.93 13.49
C PHE A 64 -27.00 2.13 14.68
N LYS A 65 -26.11 1.48 15.45
CA LYS A 65 -26.47 0.76 16.67
C LYS A 65 -27.05 1.70 17.72
N ASP A 66 -26.42 2.84 17.95
CA ASP A 66 -26.88 3.82 18.93
C ASP A 66 -28.20 4.48 18.49
N TRP A 67 -28.37 4.72 17.18
CA TRP A 67 -29.62 5.17 16.58
C TRP A 67 -30.76 4.16 16.79
N LEU A 68 -30.48 2.85 16.67
CA LEU A 68 -31.45 1.77 16.90
C LEU A 68 -31.85 1.65 18.37
N ILE A 69 -30.89 1.69 19.28
CA ILE A 69 -31.14 1.52 20.73
C ILE A 69 -32.04 2.63 21.29
N ASN A 70 -31.89 3.85 20.77
CA ASN A 70 -32.65 5.03 21.20
C ASN A 70 -34.11 5.06 20.69
N ARG A 71 -34.51 4.14 19.81
CA ARG A 71 -35.88 4.05 19.26
C ARG A 71 -36.58 2.80 19.78
N SER A 72 -37.32 2.96 20.88
CA SER A 72 -38.01 1.86 21.60
C SER A 72 -39.00 1.05 20.75
N TYR A 73 -39.63 1.66 19.75
CA TYR A 73 -40.58 0.98 18.85
C TYR A 73 -39.89 0.07 17.83
N LEU A 74 -38.61 0.31 17.50
CA LEU A 74 -37.84 -0.57 16.61
C LEU A 74 -37.30 -1.82 17.34
N LYS A 75 -37.37 -1.85 18.68
CA LYS A 75 -36.97 -3.04 19.46
C LYS A 75 -37.83 -4.26 19.14
N GLY A 76 -39.11 -4.07 18.80
CA GLY A 76 -40.00 -5.15 18.36
C GLY A 76 -39.77 -5.58 16.91
N ASP A 77 -39.17 -4.71 16.09
CA ASP A 77 -38.80 -5.00 14.71
C ASP A 77 -37.34 -5.47 14.58
N LEU A 78 -36.61 -5.69 15.68
CA LEU A 78 -35.22 -6.15 15.65
C LEU A 78 -35.07 -7.45 14.86
N GLU A 79 -35.97 -8.42 15.04
CA GLU A 79 -35.97 -9.67 14.27
C GLU A 79 -36.16 -9.42 12.77
N ARG A 80 -36.99 -8.45 12.38
CA ARG A 80 -37.18 -8.07 10.98
C ARG A 80 -35.95 -7.37 10.41
N ILE A 81 -35.31 -6.52 11.20
CA ILE A 81 -34.07 -5.83 10.81
C ILE A 81 -32.94 -6.85 10.64
N GLU A 82 -32.79 -7.80 11.57
CA GLU A 82 -31.82 -8.90 11.46
C GLU A 82 -32.09 -9.73 10.20
N THR A 83 -33.36 -10.04 9.92
CA THR A 83 -33.77 -10.76 8.70
C THR A 83 -33.42 -9.97 7.44
N TRP A 84 -33.66 -8.65 7.42
CA TRP A 84 -33.31 -7.80 6.28
C TRP A 84 -31.80 -7.68 6.07
N VAL A 85 -31.03 -7.57 7.15
CA VAL A 85 -29.56 -7.57 7.10
C VAL A 85 -29.04 -8.91 6.59
N ALA A 86 -29.59 -10.03 7.07
CA ALA A 86 -29.22 -11.36 6.60
C ALA A 86 -29.55 -11.55 5.11
N ASN A 87 -30.73 -11.09 4.67
CA ASN A 87 -31.13 -11.15 3.26
C ASN A 87 -30.25 -10.25 2.38
N LEU A 88 -29.92 -9.04 2.83
CA LEU A 88 -29.00 -8.15 2.13
C LEU A 88 -27.60 -8.76 2.03
N TYR A 89 -27.12 -9.39 3.11
CA TYR A 89 -25.86 -10.12 3.11
C TYR A 89 -25.88 -11.27 2.10
N LEU A 90 -26.95 -12.07 2.08
CA LEU A 90 -27.16 -13.16 1.10
C LEU A 90 -27.14 -12.66 -0.35
N ILE A 91 -27.85 -11.55 -0.63
CA ILE A 91 -27.87 -10.91 -1.95
C ILE A 91 -26.48 -10.38 -2.33
N LEU A 92 -25.77 -9.76 -1.39
CA LEU A 92 -24.39 -9.29 -1.60
C LEU A 92 -23.45 -10.45 -1.87
N THR A 93 -23.53 -11.55 -1.12
CA THR A 93 -22.68 -12.73 -1.34
C THR A 93 -22.97 -13.38 -2.69
N ALA A 94 -24.24 -13.53 -3.06
CA ALA A 94 -24.63 -14.06 -4.37
C ALA A 94 -24.17 -13.15 -5.52
N SER A 95 -24.28 -11.83 -5.35
CA SER A 95 -23.77 -10.86 -6.32
C SER A 95 -22.24 -10.89 -6.41
N LEU A 96 -21.53 -11.06 -5.30
CA LEU A 96 -20.06 -11.21 -5.28
C LEU A 96 -19.61 -12.52 -5.92
N GLU A 97 -20.38 -13.60 -5.78
CA GLU A 97 -20.12 -14.89 -6.44
C GLU A 97 -20.36 -14.79 -7.95
N GLN A 98 -21.45 -14.17 -8.39
CA GLN A 98 -21.67 -13.85 -9.82
C GLN A 98 -20.62 -12.89 -10.38
N GLN A 99 -20.16 -11.91 -9.58
CA GLN A 99 -19.06 -11.04 -9.95
C GLN A 99 -17.74 -11.81 -10.04
N LYS A 100 -17.46 -12.82 -9.20
CA LYS A 100 -16.27 -13.68 -9.34
C LYS A 100 -16.28 -14.50 -10.63
N GLU A 101 -17.44 -15.00 -11.05
CA GLU A 101 -17.58 -15.73 -12.32
C GLU A 101 -17.40 -14.81 -13.54
N THR A 102 -18.01 -13.62 -13.54
CA THR A 102 -17.89 -12.64 -14.64
C THR A 102 -16.54 -11.89 -14.63
N SER A 103 -15.93 -11.66 -13.46
CA SER A 103 -14.61 -11.03 -13.31
C SER A 103 -13.45 -11.96 -13.62
N GLY A 104 -13.64 -13.29 -13.64
CA GLY A 104 -12.60 -14.22 -14.06
C GLY A 104 -12.18 -13.99 -15.52
N GLU A 105 -13.12 -13.61 -16.37
CA GLU A 105 -12.91 -13.31 -17.79
C GLU A 105 -12.57 -11.83 -18.02
N PHE A 106 -13.27 -10.90 -17.34
CA PHE A 106 -12.96 -9.46 -17.37
C PHE A 106 -11.56 -9.15 -16.83
N GLY A 107 -11.17 -9.77 -15.71
CA GLY A 107 -9.87 -9.60 -15.08
C GLY A 107 -8.72 -10.13 -15.94
N LYS A 108 -8.92 -11.25 -16.65
CA LYS A 108 -7.93 -11.75 -17.62
C LYS A 108 -7.80 -10.83 -18.83
N ASN A 109 -8.91 -10.37 -19.40
CA ASN A 109 -8.88 -9.44 -20.53
C ASN A 109 -8.24 -8.10 -20.15
N PHE A 110 -8.50 -7.61 -18.94
CA PHE A 110 -7.85 -6.43 -18.38
C PHE A 110 -6.33 -6.62 -18.25
N LEU A 111 -5.88 -7.76 -17.68
CA LEU A 111 -4.45 -8.08 -17.57
C LEU A 111 -3.77 -8.19 -18.94
N ILE A 112 -4.44 -8.78 -19.93
CA ILE A 112 -3.93 -8.87 -21.31
C ILE A 112 -3.82 -7.49 -21.95
N ASN A 113 -4.81 -6.62 -21.76
CA ASN A 113 -4.79 -5.27 -22.32
C ASN A 113 -3.73 -4.38 -21.66
N ASN A 114 -3.56 -4.47 -20.33
CA ASN A 114 -2.46 -3.78 -19.63
C ASN A 114 -1.09 -4.32 -20.03
N TYR A 115 -0.99 -5.60 -20.37
CA TYR A 115 0.27 -6.13 -20.88
C TYR A 115 0.64 -5.55 -22.26
N LYS A 116 -0.35 -5.26 -23.11
CA LYS A 116 -0.13 -4.65 -24.44
C LYS A 116 0.38 -3.21 -24.37
N SER A 117 0.19 -2.48 -23.26
CA SER A 117 0.72 -1.12 -23.11
C SER A 117 2.21 -1.10 -22.76
N ILE A 118 2.79 -2.25 -22.37
CA ILE A 118 4.22 -2.37 -22.11
C ILE A 118 4.98 -2.38 -23.46
N PRO A 119 6.03 -1.54 -23.63
CA PRO A 119 6.83 -1.55 -24.85
C PRO A 119 7.40 -2.93 -25.17
N VAL A 120 7.40 -3.31 -26.45
CA VAL A 120 7.84 -4.65 -26.90
C VAL A 120 9.29 -4.93 -26.49
N ASN A 121 10.14 -3.89 -26.51
CA ASN A 121 11.57 -3.99 -26.18
C ASN A 121 11.86 -3.97 -24.67
N PHE A 122 10.83 -3.87 -23.81
CA PHE A 122 11.01 -3.83 -22.37
C PHE A 122 11.37 -5.21 -21.79
N LEU A 123 10.92 -6.29 -22.42
CA LEU A 123 11.20 -7.67 -22.00
C LEU A 123 11.91 -8.43 -23.10
N ASP A 124 12.82 -9.32 -22.71
CA ASP A 124 13.44 -10.28 -23.63
C ASP A 124 12.38 -11.14 -24.33
N GLU A 125 12.62 -11.49 -25.59
CA GLU A 125 11.70 -12.25 -26.43
C GLU A 125 11.25 -13.57 -25.78
N LYS A 126 12.17 -14.31 -25.14
CA LYS A 126 11.86 -15.56 -24.45
C LYS A 126 10.93 -15.35 -23.25
N THR A 127 11.13 -14.26 -22.51
CA THR A 127 10.29 -13.88 -21.36
C THR A 127 8.91 -13.44 -21.83
N ARG A 128 8.84 -12.68 -22.93
CA ARG A 128 7.61 -12.24 -23.59
C ARG A 128 6.75 -13.43 -24.04
N ILE A 129 7.36 -14.41 -24.69
CA ILE A 129 6.70 -15.66 -25.11
C ILE A 129 6.17 -16.43 -23.88
N ALA A 130 7.00 -16.60 -22.85
CA ALA A 130 6.60 -17.31 -21.63
C ALA A 130 5.42 -16.60 -20.91
N LEU A 131 5.40 -15.27 -20.90
CA LEU A 131 4.34 -14.47 -20.30
C LEU A 131 3.04 -14.52 -21.11
N ASN A 132 3.13 -14.48 -22.44
CA ASN A 132 1.99 -14.70 -23.33
C ASN A 132 1.36 -16.08 -23.14
N LYS A 133 2.19 -17.13 -23.02
CA LYS A 133 1.70 -18.48 -22.70
C LYS A 133 0.99 -18.54 -21.36
N LYS A 134 1.52 -17.83 -20.35
CA LYS A 134 0.90 -17.71 -19.02
C LYS A 134 -0.44 -16.98 -19.08
N LEU A 135 -0.54 -15.88 -19.84
CA LEU A 135 -1.79 -15.10 -19.98
C LEU A 135 -2.88 -15.88 -20.74
N LYS A 136 -2.50 -16.64 -21.76
CA LYS A 136 -3.43 -17.44 -22.59
C LYS A 136 -3.71 -18.84 -22.03
N ASN A 137 -3.17 -19.19 -20.85
CA ASN A 137 -3.29 -20.52 -20.24
C ASN A 137 -2.85 -21.68 -21.17
N THR A 138 -1.88 -21.45 -22.05
CA THR A 138 -1.34 -22.51 -22.91
C THR A 138 -0.30 -23.35 -22.16
N THR A 139 0.05 -24.51 -22.70
CA THR A 139 1.09 -25.37 -22.13
C THR A 139 2.42 -24.61 -22.02
N ARG A 140 3.09 -24.77 -20.88
CA ARG A 140 4.37 -24.12 -20.55
C ARG A 140 5.46 -25.17 -20.44
N THR A 141 6.61 -24.88 -21.02
CA THR A 141 7.80 -25.72 -20.86
C THR A 141 8.54 -25.37 -19.56
N ASN A 142 9.51 -26.21 -19.17
CA ASN A 142 10.38 -25.92 -18.03
C ASN A 142 11.18 -24.63 -18.22
N SER A 143 11.58 -24.31 -19.45
CA SER A 143 12.24 -23.04 -19.79
C SER A 143 11.31 -21.84 -19.60
N ASP A 144 10.04 -21.94 -20.01
CA ASP A 144 9.06 -20.86 -19.77
C ASP A 144 8.91 -20.57 -18.27
N ASN A 145 8.82 -21.62 -17.45
CA ASN A 145 8.73 -21.49 -15.99
C ASN A 145 9.99 -20.85 -15.37
N TYR A 146 11.17 -21.17 -15.90
CA TYR A 146 12.42 -20.52 -15.50
C TYR A 146 12.38 -19.01 -15.76
N TYR A 147 12.01 -18.59 -16.97
CA TYR A 147 11.94 -17.16 -17.33
C TYR A 147 10.89 -16.41 -16.51
N LEU A 148 9.74 -17.01 -16.23
CA LEU A 148 8.71 -16.42 -15.37
C LEU A 148 9.19 -16.24 -13.92
N ARG A 149 9.95 -17.21 -13.39
CA ARG A 149 10.55 -17.09 -12.05
C ARG A 149 11.61 -16.01 -12.00
N LYS A 150 12.49 -15.95 -13.02
CA LYS A 150 13.49 -14.89 -13.15
C LYS A 150 12.83 -13.51 -13.21
N LEU A 151 11.80 -13.35 -14.03
CA LEU A 151 11.04 -12.10 -14.14
C LEU A 151 10.39 -11.71 -12.81
N LYS A 152 9.82 -12.67 -12.06
CA LYS A 152 9.22 -12.39 -10.75
C LYS A 152 10.23 -11.76 -9.77
N ASN A 153 11.46 -12.27 -9.75
CA ASN A 153 12.50 -11.72 -8.89
C ASN A 153 12.94 -10.33 -9.37
N LEU A 154 13.13 -10.15 -10.68
CA LEU A 154 13.49 -8.86 -11.26
C LEU A 154 12.43 -7.78 -10.96
N VAL A 155 11.14 -8.10 -11.10
CA VAL A 155 10.05 -7.18 -10.77
C VAL A 155 10.10 -6.79 -9.28
N LYS A 156 10.38 -7.74 -8.38
CA LYS A 156 10.50 -7.45 -6.95
C LYS A 156 11.64 -6.47 -6.66
N GLU A 157 12.79 -6.66 -7.29
CA GLU A 157 13.94 -5.76 -7.16
C GLU A 157 13.63 -4.36 -7.71
N LYS A 158 13.02 -4.28 -8.90
CA LYS A 158 12.66 -2.99 -9.52
C LYS A 158 11.57 -2.23 -8.77
N LEU A 159 10.61 -2.91 -8.16
CA LEU A 159 9.63 -2.25 -7.29
C LEU A 159 10.29 -1.65 -6.05
N LYS A 160 11.28 -2.34 -5.47
CA LYS A 160 12.06 -1.81 -4.35
C LYS A 160 12.92 -0.62 -4.77
N GLU A 161 13.55 -0.67 -5.95
CA GLU A 161 14.27 0.47 -6.51
C GLU A 161 13.33 1.67 -6.75
N ALA A 162 12.11 1.42 -7.24
CA ALA A 162 11.11 2.47 -7.47
C ALA A 162 10.72 3.20 -6.17
N GLU A 163 10.63 2.49 -5.03
CA GLU A 163 10.42 3.13 -3.73
C GLU A 163 11.53 4.15 -3.40
N TYR A 164 12.78 3.83 -3.73
CA TYR A 164 13.90 4.77 -3.55
C TYR A 164 13.82 5.96 -4.51
N TYR A 165 13.42 5.72 -5.76
CA TYR A 165 13.23 6.80 -6.74
C TYR A 165 12.06 7.73 -6.38
N GLU A 166 11.00 7.23 -5.75
CA GLU A 166 9.92 8.10 -5.25
C GLU A 166 10.44 9.02 -4.15
N ILE A 167 11.27 8.52 -3.22
CA ILE A 167 11.91 9.38 -2.21
C ILE A 167 12.79 10.45 -2.88
N LEU A 168 13.59 10.07 -3.88
CA LEU A 168 14.42 11.03 -4.61
C LEU A 168 13.56 12.05 -5.36
N ARG A 169 12.45 11.63 -5.95
CA ARG A 169 11.51 12.52 -6.61
C ARG A 169 10.90 13.51 -5.63
N GLU A 170 10.46 13.08 -4.45
CA GLU A 170 9.94 13.97 -3.41
C GLU A 170 10.98 15.03 -2.99
N ILE A 171 12.26 14.68 -2.98
CA ILE A 171 13.36 15.63 -2.68
C ILE A 171 13.59 16.61 -3.84
N LEU A 172 13.45 16.16 -5.09
CA LEU A 172 13.65 17.01 -6.27
C LEU A 172 12.46 17.93 -6.53
N ASP A 173 11.25 17.49 -6.20
CA ASP A 173 10.00 18.25 -6.36
C ASP A 173 9.71 19.18 -5.15
N SER A 174 10.51 19.13 -4.08
CA SER A 174 10.43 20.00 -2.89
C SER A 174 11.26 21.27 -3.03
#